data_AF-A0A7S2FDW5-F1
#
_entry.id   AF-A0A7S2FDW5-F1
#
_cell.length_a   1.000
_cell.length_b   1.000
_cell.length_c   1.000
_cell.angle_alpha   90.00
_cell.angle_beta   90.00
_cell.angle_gamma   90.00
#
_symmetry.space_group_name_H-M   'P 1'
#
loop_
_entity.id
_entity.type
_entity.pdbx_description
1 polymer ?
#
loop_
_entity_poly.entity_id
_entity_poly.type
_entity_poly.pdbx_seq_one_letter_code
_entity_poly.pdbx_strand_id
1 'polypeptide(L)'
;KSQVDKAKGKTLDEISAIVSKINSQLKDKKNKLAPQIKALRSKRQNYQQVEAKYMERKGAYDQAKSGMDAELGKVAGEVRQLETEVLEAEQSYHELSMQLCAAESKLQRAHREQRCLQKTERHSQEFQTLADEYSAEITRLDEQCRELRKEQKVVKESHEDNLRQKHAFVQLERLMSVKLKISKQELQSMGDPRYGGMGVTRTVMDSSTAGVDRLVIE
;
A
#
# COMPACT_ATOMS: atom_id res chain seq x y z
N LYS A 1 56.57 111.80 14.61
CA LYS A 1 57.30 110.79 13.78
C LYS A 1 57.79 109.62 14.66
N SER A 2 58.61 109.87 15.68
CA SER A 2 59.18 108.84 16.58
C SER A 2 58.16 107.86 17.23
N GLN A 3 57.01 108.32 17.74
CA GLN A 3 56.01 107.39 18.32
C GLN A 3 55.32 106.49 17.29
N VAL A 4 55.08 106.98 16.07
CA VAL A 4 54.45 106.21 14.98
C VAL A 4 55.42 105.14 14.47
N ASP A 5 56.72 105.47 14.38
CA ASP A 5 57.75 104.51 13.98
C ASP A 5 57.96 103.44 15.07
N LYS A 6 57.85 103.80 16.36
CA LYS A 6 57.89 102.85 17.49
C LYS A 6 56.67 101.92 17.52
N ALA A 7 55.48 102.44 17.19
CA ALA A 7 54.25 101.64 17.11
C ALA A 7 54.30 100.68 15.92
N LYS A 8 54.73 101.13 14.74
CA LYS A 8 54.94 100.28 13.56
C LYS A 8 55.99 99.20 13.81
N GLY A 9 57.09 99.52 14.51
CA GLY A 9 58.10 98.55 14.94
C GLY A 9 57.53 97.47 15.84
N LYS A 10 56.75 97.85 16.87
CA LYS A 10 56.04 96.89 17.74
C LYS A 10 55.07 95.99 16.95
N THR A 11 54.31 96.54 16.01
CA THR A 11 53.39 95.74 15.18
C THR A 11 54.15 94.79 14.25
N LEU A 12 55.30 95.21 13.71
CA LEU A 12 56.18 94.35 12.90
C LEU A 12 56.80 93.22 13.73
N ASP A 13 57.20 93.50 14.97
CA ASP A 13 57.69 92.49 15.90
C ASP A 13 56.60 91.50 16.30
N GLU A 14 55.37 91.98 16.55
CA GLU A 14 54.20 91.14 16.82
C GLU A 14 53.82 90.27 15.61
N ILE A 15 53.82 90.82 14.40
CA ILE A 15 53.59 90.05 13.16
C ILE A 15 54.69 89.02 12.96
N SER A 16 55.96 89.38 13.20
CA SER A 16 57.09 88.45 13.12
C SER A 16 56.98 87.33 14.15
N ALA A 17 56.51 87.64 15.36
CA ALA A 17 56.22 86.65 16.40
C ALA A 17 55.06 85.72 16.00
N ILE A 18 54.00 86.26 15.40
CA ILE A 18 52.87 85.47 14.88
C ILE A 18 53.33 84.55 13.74
N VAL A 19 54.10 85.06 12.78
CA VAL A 19 54.65 84.27 11.66
C VAL A 19 55.57 83.17 12.17
N SER A 20 56.44 83.48 13.14
CA SER A 20 57.30 82.49 13.80
C SER A 20 56.48 81.41 14.52
N LYS A 21 55.40 81.80 15.22
CA LYS A 21 54.47 80.87 15.88
C LYS A 21 53.73 79.98 14.88
N ILE A 22 53.27 80.52 13.75
CA ILE A 22 52.62 79.74 12.68
C ILE A 22 53.61 78.74 12.09
N ASN A 23 54.83 79.18 11.76
CA ASN A 23 55.87 78.29 11.23
C ASN A 23 56.24 77.18 12.21
N SER A 24 56.33 77.50 13.50
CA SER A 24 56.54 76.52 14.57
C SER A 24 55.40 75.49 14.62
N GLN A 25 54.14 75.93 14.63
CA GLN A 25 52.98 75.04 14.63
C GLN A 25 52.88 74.17 13.36
N LEU A 26 53.27 74.71 12.21
CA LEU A 26 53.27 73.99 10.93
C LEU A 26 54.36 72.91 10.92
N LYS A 27 55.53 73.22 11.49
CA LYS A 27 56.62 72.26 11.71
C LYS A 27 56.21 71.15 12.68
N ASP A 28 55.55 71.48 13.80
CA ASP A 28 55.06 70.50 14.77
C ASP A 28 54.00 69.58 14.16
N LYS A 29 53.03 70.12 13.41
CA LYS A 29 52.03 69.32 12.71
C LYS A 29 52.68 68.42 11.66
N LYS A 30 53.64 68.91 10.88
CA LYS A 30 54.39 68.12 9.91
C LYS A 30 55.16 66.97 10.59
N ASN A 31 55.81 67.26 11.71
CA ASN A 31 56.56 66.27 12.50
C ASN A 31 55.64 65.21 13.13
N LYS A 32 54.40 65.56 13.50
CA LYS A 32 53.39 64.61 13.98
C LYS A 32 52.75 63.78 12.86
N LEU A 33 52.51 64.36 11.69
CA LEU A 33 51.80 63.71 10.59
C LEU A 33 52.68 62.71 9.81
N ALA A 34 53.96 63.05 9.61
CA ALA A 34 54.91 62.19 8.90
C ALA A 34 55.00 60.75 9.45
N PRO A 35 55.16 60.51 10.77
CA PRO A 35 55.19 59.15 11.32
C PRO A 35 53.84 58.43 11.19
N GLN A 36 52.72 59.14 11.27
CA GLN A 36 51.39 58.54 11.06
C GLN A 36 51.19 58.09 9.61
N ILE A 37 51.62 58.89 8.63
CA ILE A 37 51.59 58.51 7.21
C ILE A 37 52.48 57.27 6.98
N LYS A 38 53.67 57.21 7.61
CA LYS A 38 54.56 56.05 7.50
C LYS A 38 53.93 54.79 8.11
N ALA A 39 53.29 54.91 9.28
CA ALA A 39 52.58 53.80 9.92
C ALA A 39 51.40 53.31 9.08
N LEU A 40 50.61 54.22 8.49
CA LEU A 40 49.51 53.87 7.62
C LEU A 40 49.99 53.13 6.35
N ARG A 41 51.09 53.59 5.73
CA ARG A 41 51.69 52.90 4.58
C ARG A 41 52.11 51.47 4.94
N SER A 42 52.78 51.29 6.09
CA SER A 42 53.17 49.96 6.57
C SER A 42 51.94 49.07 6.82
N LYS A 43 50.89 49.59 7.45
CA LYS A 43 49.64 48.83 7.66
C LYS A 43 48.97 48.41 6.36
N ARG A 44 48.90 49.30 5.35
CA ARG A 44 48.37 48.97 4.02
C ARG A 44 49.18 47.88 3.33
N GLN A 45 50.51 47.96 3.41
CA GLN A 45 51.37 46.94 2.83
C GLN A 45 51.19 45.57 3.52
N ASN A 46 51.08 45.54 4.85
CA ASN A 46 50.81 44.32 5.59
C ASN A 46 49.44 43.74 5.24
N TYR A 47 48.42 44.58 5.12
CA TYR A 47 47.08 44.17 4.70
C TYR A 47 47.14 43.51 3.31
N GLN A 48 47.78 44.15 2.33
CA GLN A 48 47.93 43.59 0.98
C GLN A 48 48.66 42.25 0.97
N GLN A 49 49.71 42.07 1.79
CA GLN A 49 50.38 40.77 1.92
C GLN A 49 49.48 39.68 2.50
N VAL A 50 48.70 40.01 3.54
CA VAL A 50 47.79 39.05 4.17
C VAL A 50 46.64 38.70 3.23
N GLU A 51 46.07 39.69 2.55
CA GLU A 51 45.01 39.52 1.56
C GLU A 51 45.47 38.64 0.40
N ALA A 52 46.67 38.87 -0.14
CA ALA A 52 47.23 38.03 -1.20
C ALA A 52 47.39 36.57 -0.75
N LYS A 53 47.95 36.33 0.45
CA LYS A 53 48.10 34.98 1.02
C LYS A 53 46.74 34.32 1.28
N TYR A 54 45.75 35.08 1.74
CA TYR A 54 44.41 34.58 1.95
C TYR A 54 43.76 34.15 0.63
N MET A 55 43.83 35.00 -0.40
CA MET A 55 43.25 34.69 -1.72
C MET A 55 43.90 33.47 -2.36
N GLU A 56 45.22 33.34 -2.25
CA GLU A 56 45.96 32.14 -2.70
C GLU A 56 45.48 30.87 -1.97
N ARG A 57 45.45 30.90 -0.63
CA ARG A 57 45.01 29.74 0.18
C ARG A 57 43.56 29.39 -0.05
N LYS A 58 42.68 30.40 -0.18
CA LYS A 58 41.27 30.21 -0.48
C LYS A 58 41.10 29.58 -1.85
N GLY A 59 41.82 30.06 -2.86
CA GLY A 59 41.78 29.46 -4.21
C GLY A 59 42.21 28.00 -4.22
N ALA A 60 43.32 27.68 -3.55
CA ALA A 60 43.79 26.30 -3.41
C ALA A 60 42.77 25.41 -2.67
N TYR A 61 42.15 25.92 -1.61
CA TYR A 61 41.11 25.21 -0.88
C TYR A 61 39.86 24.97 -1.73
N ASP A 62 39.35 26.00 -2.40
CA ASP A 62 38.14 25.91 -3.23
C ASP A 62 38.36 24.91 -4.38
N GLN A 63 39.56 24.90 -4.98
CA GLN A 63 39.92 23.94 -6.02
C GLN A 63 40.03 22.50 -5.49
N ALA A 64 40.70 22.30 -4.36
CA ALA A 64 40.81 20.98 -3.74
C ALA A 64 39.43 20.44 -3.33
N LYS A 65 38.59 21.29 -2.74
CA LYS A 65 37.22 20.95 -2.36
C LYS A 65 36.41 20.52 -3.58
N SER A 66 36.45 21.30 -4.67
CA SER A 66 35.74 20.94 -5.90
C SER A 66 36.21 19.62 -6.50
N GLY A 67 37.51 19.30 -6.39
CA GLY A 67 38.05 18.01 -6.81
C GLY A 67 37.50 16.86 -5.97
N MET A 68 37.52 17.00 -4.64
CA MET A 68 36.99 16.01 -3.71
C MET A 68 35.48 15.80 -3.89
N ASP A 69 34.71 16.88 -4.09
CA ASP A 69 33.26 16.78 -4.33
C ASP A 69 32.96 16.00 -5.62
N ALA A 70 33.78 16.17 -6.67
CA ALA A 70 33.65 15.44 -7.91
C ALA A 70 34.01 13.94 -7.76
N GLU A 71 35.11 13.64 -7.05
CA GLU A 71 35.50 12.26 -6.75
C GLU A 71 34.46 11.55 -5.89
N LEU A 72 33.94 12.22 -4.87
CA LEU A 72 32.87 11.70 -4.02
C LEU A 72 31.59 11.44 -4.83
N GLY A 73 31.22 12.36 -5.73
CA GLY A 73 30.10 12.17 -6.63
C GLY A 73 30.28 10.96 -7.56
N LYS A 74 31.48 10.74 -8.08
CA LYS A 74 31.82 9.58 -8.92
C LYS A 74 31.70 8.28 -8.13
N VAL A 75 32.34 8.18 -6.96
CA VAL A 75 32.29 6.98 -6.11
C VAL A 75 30.87 6.69 -5.65
N ALA A 76 30.09 7.70 -5.27
CA ALA A 76 28.68 7.52 -4.91
C ALA A 76 27.80 7.08 -6.10
N GLY A 77 28.19 7.42 -7.32
CA GLY A 77 27.57 6.89 -8.54
C GLY A 77 27.87 5.40 -8.74
N GLU A 78 29.15 5.03 -8.64
CA GLU A 78 29.62 3.64 -8.77
C GLU A 78 29.00 2.72 -7.71
N VAL A 79 28.92 3.17 -6.46
CA VAL A 79 28.25 2.41 -5.38
C VAL A 79 26.80 2.12 -5.72
N ARG A 80 26.03 3.13 -6.14
CA ARG A 80 24.61 2.95 -6.51
C ARG A 80 24.42 2.01 -7.69
N GLN A 81 25.32 2.08 -8.67
CA GLN A 81 25.31 1.15 -9.80
C GLN A 81 25.55 -0.29 -9.32
N LEU A 82 26.59 -0.51 -8.52
CA LEU A 82 26.92 -1.83 -7.97
C LEU A 82 25.81 -2.38 -7.07
N GLU A 83 25.18 -1.54 -6.25
CA GLU A 83 24.01 -1.95 -5.45
C GLU A 83 22.86 -2.43 -6.33
N THR A 84 22.61 -1.78 -7.47
CA THR A 84 21.58 -2.18 -8.42
C THR A 84 21.94 -3.50 -9.10
N GLU A 85 23.19 -3.65 -9.55
CA GLU A 85 23.68 -4.89 -10.16
C GLU A 85 23.62 -6.08 -9.20
N VAL A 86 23.97 -5.88 -7.92
CA VAL A 86 23.86 -6.92 -6.88
C VAL A 86 22.40 -7.34 -6.69
N LEU A 87 21.49 -6.37 -6.59
CA LEU A 87 20.06 -6.66 -6.39
C LEU A 87 19.47 -7.43 -7.57
N GLU A 88 19.81 -7.07 -8.81
CA GLU A 88 19.39 -7.80 -10.01
C GLU A 88 19.98 -9.22 -10.06
N ALA A 89 21.24 -9.37 -9.67
CA ALA A 89 21.90 -10.68 -9.60
C ALA A 89 21.27 -11.58 -8.53
N GLU A 90 20.96 -11.04 -7.35
CA GLU A 90 20.29 -11.77 -6.27
C GLU A 90 18.88 -12.24 -6.69
N GLN A 91 18.11 -11.37 -7.33
CA GLN A 91 16.80 -11.74 -7.87
C GLN A 91 16.90 -12.89 -8.87
N SER A 92 17.84 -12.79 -9.81
CA SER A 92 18.08 -13.81 -10.83
C SER A 92 18.51 -15.14 -10.19
N TYR A 93 19.37 -15.08 -9.17
CA TYR A 93 19.80 -16.26 -8.42
C TYR A 93 18.62 -16.95 -7.74
N HIS A 94 17.78 -16.20 -7.04
CA HIS A 94 16.63 -16.76 -6.33
C HIS A 94 15.59 -17.34 -7.28
N GLU A 95 15.33 -16.67 -8.41
CA GLU A 95 14.45 -17.21 -9.45
C GLU A 95 14.97 -18.55 -9.98
N LEU A 96 16.24 -18.61 -10.36
CA LEU A 96 16.86 -19.83 -10.87
C LEU A 96 16.87 -20.94 -9.81
N SER A 97 17.13 -20.61 -8.55
CA SER A 97 17.09 -21.55 -7.43
C SER A 97 15.70 -22.16 -7.23
N MET A 98 14.64 -21.35 -7.32
CA MET A 98 13.27 -21.84 -7.27
C MET A 98 12.94 -22.74 -8.47
N GLN A 99 13.36 -22.35 -9.68
CA GLN A 99 13.17 -23.16 -10.88
C GLN A 99 13.89 -24.51 -10.76
N LEU A 100 15.12 -24.52 -10.21
CA LEU A 100 15.89 -25.72 -9.95
C LEU A 100 15.15 -26.64 -8.96
N CYS A 101 14.70 -26.12 -7.82
CA CYS A 101 13.95 -26.88 -6.82
C CYS A 101 12.66 -27.50 -7.41
N ALA A 102 11.94 -26.74 -8.23
CA ALA A 102 10.76 -27.24 -8.93
C ALA A 102 11.10 -28.34 -9.95
N ALA A 103 12.21 -28.19 -10.68
CA ALA A 103 12.69 -29.18 -11.64
C ALA A 103 13.16 -30.46 -10.94
N GLU A 104 13.90 -30.35 -9.84
CA GLU A 104 14.33 -31.47 -9.00
C GLU A 104 13.13 -32.24 -8.44
N SER A 105 12.12 -31.53 -7.93
CA SER A 105 10.88 -32.16 -7.44
C SER A 105 10.14 -32.93 -8.54
N LYS A 106 10.07 -32.36 -9.76
CA LYS A 106 9.48 -33.04 -10.93
C LYS A 106 10.29 -34.27 -11.33
N LEU A 107 11.62 -34.18 -11.30
CA LEU A 107 12.52 -35.27 -11.63
C LEU A 107 12.45 -36.41 -10.60
N GLN A 108 12.41 -36.08 -9.31
CA GLN A 108 12.18 -37.06 -8.24
C GLN A 108 10.85 -37.78 -8.42
N ARG A 109 9.77 -37.04 -8.73
CA ARG A 109 8.46 -37.63 -9.03
C ARG A 109 8.50 -38.54 -10.25
N ALA A 110 9.16 -38.13 -11.33
CA ALA A 110 9.31 -38.95 -12.54
C ALA A 110 10.10 -40.24 -12.27
N HIS A 111 11.19 -40.16 -11.50
CA HIS A 111 11.95 -41.34 -11.10
C HIS A 111 11.14 -42.27 -10.21
N ARG A 112 10.38 -41.73 -9.26
CA ARG A 112 9.47 -42.53 -8.43
C ARG A 112 8.43 -43.23 -9.28
N GLU A 113 7.84 -42.53 -10.23
CA GLU A 113 6.87 -43.12 -11.16
C GLU A 113 7.51 -44.23 -12.02
N GLN A 114 8.73 -44.03 -12.50
CA GLN A 114 9.48 -45.05 -13.22
C GLN A 114 9.70 -46.32 -12.38
N ARG A 115 10.04 -46.17 -11.09
CA ARG A 115 10.16 -47.31 -10.16
C ARG A 115 8.81 -47.99 -9.89
N CYS A 116 7.73 -47.21 -9.82
CA CYS A 116 6.37 -47.74 -9.69
C CYS A 116 5.96 -48.56 -10.92
N LEU A 117 6.28 -48.07 -12.13
CA LEU A 117 6.06 -48.78 -13.40
C LEU A 117 6.87 -50.08 -13.50
N GLN A 118 8.11 -50.06 -13.02
CA GLN A 118 8.96 -51.25 -12.92
C GLN A 118 8.52 -52.22 -11.80
N LYS A 119 7.49 -51.88 -11.02
CA LYS A 119 6.97 -52.65 -9.88
C LYS A 119 8.00 -52.89 -8.78
N THR A 120 9.06 -52.08 -8.73
CA THR A 120 10.05 -52.09 -7.64
C THR A 120 9.57 -51.30 -6.43
N GLU A 121 8.66 -50.35 -6.66
CA GLU A 121 7.98 -49.54 -5.64
C GLU A 121 6.48 -49.51 -5.96
N ARG A 122 5.65 -49.06 -5.02
CA ARG A 122 4.22 -48.77 -5.26
C ARG A 122 3.90 -47.33 -4.89
N HIS A 123 3.03 -46.69 -5.65
CA HIS A 123 2.62 -45.32 -5.39
C HIS A 123 1.80 -45.18 -4.07
N SER A 124 0.72 -45.97 -3.94
CA SER A 124 -0.15 -46.02 -2.76
C SER A 124 -0.61 -47.46 -2.49
N GLN A 125 -1.43 -47.71 -1.46
CA GLN A 125 -1.94 -49.07 -1.21
C GLN A 125 -2.86 -49.56 -2.33
N GLU A 126 -3.63 -48.63 -2.90
CA GLU A 126 -4.69 -48.89 -3.88
C GLU A 126 -4.18 -48.82 -5.33
N PHE A 127 -3.23 -47.92 -5.62
CA PHE A 127 -2.76 -47.66 -6.98
C PHE A 127 -1.30 -48.03 -7.17
N GLN A 128 -0.99 -48.71 -8.28
CA GLN A 128 0.38 -49.11 -8.59
C GLN A 128 1.23 -47.90 -8.98
N THR A 129 0.69 -47.00 -9.79
CA THR A 129 1.36 -45.80 -10.30
C THR A 129 0.55 -44.55 -9.99
N LEU A 130 1.20 -43.38 -10.02
CA LEU A 130 0.53 -42.09 -9.89
C LEU A 130 -0.43 -41.85 -11.08
N ALA A 131 -0.08 -42.34 -12.28
CA ALA A 131 -0.95 -42.27 -13.44
C ALA A 131 -2.28 -43.04 -13.25
N ASP A 132 -2.24 -44.20 -12.59
CA ASP A 132 -3.44 -45.01 -12.31
C ASP A 132 -4.40 -44.27 -11.37
N GLU A 133 -3.87 -43.64 -10.31
CA GLU A 133 -4.65 -42.85 -9.35
C GLU A 133 -5.36 -41.68 -10.05
N TYR A 134 -4.63 -40.90 -10.85
CA TYR A 134 -5.25 -39.80 -11.59
C TYR A 134 -6.26 -40.28 -12.62
N SER A 135 -6.03 -41.40 -13.28
CA SER A 135 -6.99 -41.97 -14.25
C SER A 135 -8.29 -42.40 -13.57
N ALA A 136 -8.19 -43.00 -12.37
CA ALA A 136 -9.35 -43.36 -11.56
C ALA A 136 -10.11 -42.12 -11.09
N GLU A 137 -9.41 -41.09 -10.62
CA GLU A 137 -10.02 -39.84 -10.17
C GLU A 137 -10.70 -39.08 -11.32
N ILE A 138 -10.09 -39.03 -12.50
CA ILE A 138 -10.71 -38.46 -13.71
C ILE A 138 -12.02 -39.19 -14.03
N THR A 139 -11.99 -40.52 -14.02
CA THR A 139 -13.19 -41.33 -14.29
C THR A 139 -14.29 -41.06 -13.27
N ARG A 140 -13.94 -40.96 -11.98
CA ARG A 140 -14.88 -40.64 -10.89
C ARG A 140 -15.53 -39.27 -11.09
N LEU A 141 -14.73 -38.26 -11.44
CA LEU A 141 -15.22 -36.89 -11.68
C LEU A 141 -16.09 -36.81 -12.94
N ASP A 142 -15.76 -37.55 -13.99
CA ASP A 142 -16.56 -37.64 -15.21
C ASP A 142 -17.94 -38.26 -14.93
N GLU A 143 -17.99 -39.32 -14.12
CA GLU A 143 -19.24 -39.94 -13.69
C GLU A 143 -20.08 -38.99 -12.85
N GLN A 144 -19.47 -38.31 -11.88
CA GLN A 144 -20.15 -37.29 -11.07
C GLN A 144 -20.73 -36.16 -11.95
N CYS A 145 -19.98 -35.73 -12.97
CA CYS A 145 -20.45 -34.74 -13.93
C CYS A 145 -21.64 -35.24 -14.76
N ARG A 146 -21.69 -36.54 -15.12
CA ARG A 146 -22.85 -37.14 -15.81
C ARG A 146 -24.07 -37.18 -14.91
N GLU A 147 -23.92 -37.58 -13.65
CA GLU A 147 -25.03 -37.62 -12.69
C GLU A 147 -25.60 -36.23 -12.42
N LEU A 148 -24.75 -35.23 -12.17
CA LEU A 148 -25.20 -33.85 -11.98
C LEU A 148 -25.96 -33.30 -13.19
N ARG A 149 -25.58 -33.70 -14.42
CA ARG A 149 -26.35 -33.33 -15.62
C ARG A 149 -27.71 -34.02 -15.68
N LYS A 150 -27.81 -35.28 -15.25
CA LYS A 150 -29.10 -35.99 -15.15
C LYS A 150 -30.00 -35.32 -14.10
N GLU A 151 -29.47 -35.04 -12.92
CA GLU A 151 -30.20 -34.33 -11.86
C GLU A 151 -30.67 -32.95 -12.34
N GLN A 152 -29.79 -32.18 -12.99
CA GLN A 152 -30.17 -30.89 -13.56
C GLN A 152 -31.29 -31.03 -14.59
N LYS A 153 -31.25 -32.06 -15.44
CA LYS A 153 -32.30 -32.33 -16.42
C LYS A 153 -33.63 -32.65 -15.74
N VAL A 154 -33.63 -33.53 -14.74
CA VAL A 154 -34.83 -33.87 -13.95
C VAL A 154 -35.41 -32.63 -13.31
N VAL A 155 -34.59 -31.77 -12.69
CA VAL A 155 -35.06 -30.52 -12.08
C VAL A 155 -35.69 -29.61 -13.14
N LYS A 156 -35.06 -29.44 -14.31
CA LYS A 156 -35.61 -28.60 -15.38
C LYS A 156 -36.96 -29.12 -15.91
N GLU A 157 -37.08 -30.42 -16.10
CA GLU A 157 -38.29 -31.05 -16.62
C GLU A 157 -39.41 -31.08 -15.58
N SER A 158 -39.09 -31.28 -14.30
CA SER A 158 -40.10 -31.37 -13.22
C SER A 158 -40.47 -30.02 -12.60
N HIS A 159 -39.72 -28.93 -12.87
CA HIS A 159 -39.90 -27.65 -12.20
C HIS A 159 -41.32 -27.07 -12.35
N GLU A 160 -41.82 -26.96 -13.57
CA GLU A 160 -43.11 -26.34 -13.86
C GLU A 160 -44.28 -27.13 -13.26
N ASP A 161 -44.25 -28.45 -13.39
CA ASP A 161 -45.30 -29.31 -12.86
C ASP A 161 -45.28 -29.34 -11.32
N ASN A 162 -44.10 -29.37 -10.71
CA ASN A 162 -43.95 -29.25 -9.26
C ASN A 162 -44.47 -27.89 -8.75
N LEU A 163 -44.25 -26.80 -9.48
CA LEU A 163 -44.80 -25.49 -9.14
C LEU A 163 -46.33 -25.45 -9.22
N ARG A 164 -46.92 -26.02 -10.28
CA ARG A 164 -48.38 -26.15 -10.41
C ARG A 164 -48.97 -26.98 -9.27
N GLN A 165 -48.35 -28.12 -8.97
CA GLN A 165 -48.76 -29.00 -7.88
C GLN A 165 -48.69 -28.28 -6.53
N LYS A 166 -47.58 -27.58 -6.25
CA LYS A 166 -47.43 -26.75 -5.05
C LYS A 166 -48.53 -25.69 -4.95
N HIS A 167 -48.81 -24.99 -6.04
CA HIS A 167 -49.87 -23.97 -6.07
C HIS A 167 -51.25 -24.57 -5.79
N ALA A 168 -51.58 -25.71 -6.41
CA ALA A 168 -52.82 -26.42 -6.15
C ALA A 168 -52.94 -26.87 -4.67
N PHE A 169 -51.87 -27.38 -4.07
CA PHE A 169 -51.85 -27.76 -2.65
C PHE A 169 -52.04 -26.56 -1.71
N VAL A 170 -51.43 -25.41 -2.00
CA VAL A 170 -51.64 -24.18 -1.23
C VAL A 170 -53.10 -23.71 -1.31
N GLN A 171 -53.72 -23.79 -2.50
CA GLN A 171 -55.14 -23.47 -2.65
C GLN A 171 -56.03 -24.43 -1.86
N LEU A 172 -55.73 -25.73 -1.91
CA LEU A 172 -56.46 -26.74 -1.15
C LEU A 172 -56.34 -26.52 0.37
N GLU A 173 -55.14 -26.25 0.86
CA GLU A 173 -54.90 -25.93 2.28
C GLU A 173 -55.72 -24.71 2.73
N ARG A 174 -55.76 -23.66 1.91
CA ARG A 174 -56.57 -22.47 2.18
C ARG A 174 -58.05 -22.80 2.23
N LEU A 175 -58.55 -23.60 1.29
CA LEU A 175 -59.94 -24.04 1.26
C LEU A 175 -60.29 -24.86 2.50
N MET A 176 -59.44 -25.81 2.87
CA MET A 176 -59.61 -26.64 4.07
C MET A 176 -59.58 -25.79 5.34
N SER A 177 -58.69 -24.80 5.42
CA SER A 177 -58.62 -23.86 6.54
C SER A 177 -59.90 -23.04 6.68
N VAL A 178 -60.48 -22.56 5.57
CA VAL A 178 -61.77 -21.85 5.58
C VAL A 178 -62.91 -22.79 5.98
N LYS A 179 -62.99 -23.98 5.39
CA LYS A 179 -64.02 -24.97 5.72
C LYS A 179 -63.97 -25.38 7.19
N LEU A 180 -62.77 -25.54 7.74
CA LEU A 180 -62.54 -25.86 9.16
C LEU A 180 -62.95 -24.69 10.07
N LYS A 181 -62.68 -23.44 9.67
CA LYS A 181 -63.17 -22.25 10.41
C LYS A 181 -64.69 -22.16 10.42
N ILE A 182 -65.33 -22.33 9.26
CA ILE A 182 -66.80 -22.32 9.15
C ILE A 182 -67.41 -23.43 9.99
N SER A 183 -66.92 -24.67 9.86
CA SER A 183 -67.42 -25.81 10.65
C SER A 183 -67.26 -25.58 12.16
N LYS A 184 -66.13 -24.99 12.61
CA LYS A 184 -65.95 -24.59 14.02
C LYS A 184 -66.92 -23.48 14.45
N GLN A 185 -67.17 -22.49 13.59
CA GLN A 185 -68.11 -21.40 13.86
C GLN A 185 -69.56 -21.92 13.91
N GLU A 186 -69.97 -22.81 13.00
CA GLU A 186 -71.28 -23.46 13.01
C GLU A 186 -71.48 -24.29 14.30
N LEU A 187 -70.44 -25.02 14.74
CA LEU A 187 -70.48 -25.76 16.00
C LEU A 187 -70.61 -24.83 17.22
N GLN A 188 -70.02 -23.63 17.16
CA GLN A 188 -70.12 -22.61 18.20
C GLN A 188 -71.46 -21.85 18.17
N SER A 189 -72.02 -21.60 16.98
CA SER A 189 -73.33 -20.96 16.80
C SER A 189 -74.50 -21.90 17.16
N MET A 190 -74.34 -23.22 16.99
CA MET A 190 -75.22 -24.24 17.58
C MET A 190 -75.12 -24.30 19.13
N GLY A 191 -74.13 -23.61 19.71
CA GLY A 191 -73.91 -23.51 21.15
C GLY A 191 -74.55 -22.27 21.81
N ASP A 192 -75.32 -21.45 21.10
CA ASP A 192 -76.16 -20.40 21.73
C ASP A 192 -77.41 -21.06 22.37
N PRO A 193 -77.53 -21.11 23.70
CA PRO A 193 -78.52 -21.91 24.41
C PRO A 193 -79.87 -21.20 24.51
N ARG A 194 -80.39 -20.72 23.37
CA ARG A 194 -81.75 -20.23 23.24
C ARG A 194 -82.46 -20.99 22.13
N TYR A 195 -82.74 -22.27 22.39
CA TYR A 195 -83.98 -22.98 22.04
C TYR A 195 -83.72 -24.48 22.25
N GLY A 196 -83.98 -24.95 23.46
CA GLY A 196 -84.18 -26.37 23.73
C GLY A 196 -85.51 -26.83 23.15
N GLY A 197 -85.55 -28.07 22.66
CA GLY A 197 -86.83 -28.69 22.30
C GLY A 197 -86.71 -29.65 21.12
N MET A 198 -86.37 -30.90 21.43
CA MET A 198 -86.85 -32.14 20.83
C MET A 198 -87.63 -32.00 19.49
N GLY A 199 -87.05 -32.52 18.41
CA GLY A 199 -87.81 -32.69 17.17
C GLY A 199 -86.99 -33.23 16.00
N VAL A 200 -87.24 -34.50 15.69
CA VAL A 200 -87.14 -35.09 14.35
C VAL A 200 -85.76 -35.59 13.90
N THR A 201 -85.65 -36.90 14.03
CA THR A 201 -84.93 -37.83 13.13
C THR A 201 -84.70 -37.30 11.72
N ARG A 202 -83.43 -37.10 11.37
CA ARG A 202 -82.95 -37.30 10.00
C ARG A 202 -81.64 -38.09 10.06
N THR A 203 -81.78 -39.40 9.90
CA THR A 203 -80.71 -40.26 9.39
C THR A 203 -80.30 -39.73 8.02
N VAL A 204 -79.18 -39.02 7.97
CA VAL A 204 -78.36 -38.89 6.76
C VAL A 204 -76.94 -39.23 7.19
N MET A 205 -76.67 -40.53 7.35
CA MET A 205 -75.29 -41.00 7.28
C MET A 205 -74.88 -41.03 5.81
N ASP A 206 -73.95 -40.13 5.53
CA ASP A 206 -72.75 -40.32 4.71
C ASP A 206 -72.89 -40.97 3.32
N SER A 207 -72.70 -40.13 2.30
CA SER A 207 -72.20 -40.55 1.01
C SER A 207 -71.36 -39.43 0.39
N SER A 208 -70.27 -39.02 1.07
CA SER A 208 -69.17 -38.28 0.43
C SER A 208 -67.92 -38.12 1.31
N THR A 209 -67.44 -39.20 1.92
CA THR A 209 -66.07 -39.26 2.47
C THR A 209 -65.45 -40.65 2.31
N ALA A 210 -65.35 -41.14 1.07
CA ALA A 210 -64.54 -42.31 0.74
C ALA A 210 -63.69 -41.99 -0.49
N GLY A 211 -62.46 -41.55 -0.23
CA GLY A 211 -61.52 -41.17 -1.28
C GLY A 211 -60.41 -40.24 -0.78
N VAL A 212 -59.89 -40.49 0.43
CA VAL A 212 -58.61 -39.93 0.85
C VAL A 212 -57.66 -41.11 0.98
N ASP A 213 -57.11 -41.53 -0.15
CA ASP A 213 -55.91 -42.36 -0.12
C ASP A 213 -54.82 -41.55 0.57
N ARG A 214 -54.36 -42.07 1.70
CA ARG A 214 -53.20 -41.54 2.43
C ARG A 214 -52.00 -41.67 1.50
N LEU A 215 -51.52 -40.54 0.99
CA LEU A 215 -50.22 -40.46 0.36
C LEU A 215 -49.17 -40.68 1.47
N VAL A 216 -48.72 -41.92 1.62
CA VAL A 216 -47.55 -42.27 2.41
C VAL A 216 -46.35 -41.82 1.58
N ILE A 217 -45.62 -40.83 2.08
CA ILE A 217 -44.30 -40.45 1.57
C ILE A 217 -43.32 -41.36 2.30
N GLU A 218 -42.70 -42.28 1.57
CA GLU A 218 -41.40 -42.87 1.94
C GLU A 218 -40.26 -41.97 1.46
#